data_AF-A0A3M8DXQ3-F1
#
_entry.id   AF-A0A3M8DXQ3-F1
#
_cell.length_a   1.000
_cell.length_b   1.000
_cell.length_c   1.000
_cell.angle_alpha   90.00
_cell.angle_beta   90.00
_cell.angle_gamma   90.00
#
_symmetry.space_group_name_H-M   'P 1'
#
loop_
_entity.id
_entity.type
_entity.pdbx_description
1 polymer ?
#
loop_
_entity_poly.entity_id
_entity_poly.type
_entity_poly.pdbx_seq_one_letter_code
_entity_poly.pdbx_strand_id
1 'polypeptide(L)'
;MRSNKLMVVAHPDDEAIFGGAQLLKKPGWKVICVTNGDHRVRRREFIKVMKRAGAAYEIWSFPDQWKGDFDRKALKEKLKKELASHSYKKIVTHNKKGEYGHTQHIALSQIMHSLVKKNLHVFKKGKKIMPLTLLKKKLDLLMLYPSQRSIIEMYKKEIMYEALKKVN
;
A
#
# COMPACT_ATOMS: atom_id res chain seq x y z
N MET A 1 -4.89 20.36 -0.67
CA MET A 1 -3.70 20.11 0.18
C MET A 1 -2.69 19.27 -0.60
N ARG A 2 -1.41 19.66 -0.60
CA ARG A 2 -0.34 18.89 -1.26
C ARG A 2 -0.03 17.64 -0.43
N SER A 3 -0.04 16.45 -1.04
CA SER A 3 0.37 15.21 -0.37
C SER A 3 1.86 15.25 -0.03
N ASN A 4 2.21 15.00 1.23
CA ASN A 4 3.59 14.97 1.72
C ASN A 4 4.03 13.59 2.21
N LYS A 5 3.15 12.59 2.10
CA LYS A 5 3.41 11.18 2.37
C LYS A 5 3.00 10.34 1.17
N LEU A 6 3.80 9.33 0.85
CA LEU A 6 3.56 8.41 -0.26
C LEU A 6 3.43 6.98 0.26
N MET A 7 2.44 6.25 -0.20
CA MET A 7 2.33 4.81 -0.02
C MET A 7 2.34 4.15 -1.40
N VAL A 8 3.21 3.17 -1.62
CA VAL A 8 3.29 2.43 -2.88
C VAL A 8 3.04 0.95 -2.59
N VAL A 9 2.00 0.39 -3.19
CA VAL A 9 1.53 -0.98 -2.97
C VAL A 9 1.42 -1.75 -4.28
N ALA A 10 1.52 -3.08 -4.19
CA ALA A 10 1.45 -3.97 -5.33
C ALA A 10 0.01 -4.06 -5.87
N HIS A 11 -0.94 -4.41 -5.01
CA HIS A 11 -2.31 -4.76 -5.42
C HIS A 11 -3.39 -3.91 -4.75
N PRO A 12 -4.60 -3.83 -5.34
CA PRO A 12 -5.75 -3.15 -4.74
C PRO A 12 -6.31 -3.85 -3.50
N ASP A 13 -5.93 -3.40 -2.31
CA ASP A 13 -6.33 -3.88 -0.97
C ASP A 13 -5.17 -3.78 0.01
N ASP A 14 -3.95 -4.00 -0.47
CA ASP A 14 -2.71 -3.94 0.30
C ASP A 14 -2.59 -2.65 1.12
N GLU A 15 -3.00 -1.52 0.54
CA GLU A 15 -2.95 -0.22 1.22
C GLU A 15 -3.91 -0.16 2.42
N ALA A 16 -5.05 -0.86 2.35
CA ALA A 16 -6.02 -0.95 3.42
C ALA A 16 -5.64 -2.04 4.43
N ILE A 17 -5.19 -3.22 3.97
CA ILE A 17 -4.79 -4.36 4.80
C ILE A 17 -3.57 -3.99 5.66
N PHE A 18 -2.51 -3.46 5.03
CA PHE A 18 -1.23 -3.21 5.70
C PHE A 18 -0.98 -1.75 6.08
N GLY A 19 -1.74 -0.81 5.51
CA GLY A 19 -1.54 0.63 5.73
C GLY A 19 -2.79 1.41 6.15
N GLY A 20 -3.96 0.76 6.28
CA GLY A 20 -5.24 1.44 6.45
C GLY A 20 -5.29 2.33 7.70
N ALA A 21 -4.65 1.92 8.80
CA ALA A 21 -4.57 2.75 9.99
C ALA A 21 -3.70 4.00 9.77
N GLN A 22 -2.66 3.95 8.93
CA GLN A 22 -1.89 5.13 8.54
C GLN A 22 -2.72 6.13 7.73
N LEU A 23 -3.53 5.62 6.80
CA LEU A 23 -4.40 6.45 5.96
C LEU A 23 -5.44 7.19 6.81
N LEU A 24 -6.05 6.49 7.77
CA LEU A 24 -7.11 7.03 8.62
C LEU A 24 -6.61 7.95 9.75
N LYS A 25 -5.37 7.78 10.24
CA LYS A 25 -4.85 8.56 11.38
C LYS A 25 -4.50 10.00 11.02
N LYS A 26 -3.89 10.23 9.85
CA LYS A 26 -3.39 11.55 9.46
C LYS A 26 -3.54 11.77 7.95
N PRO A 27 -4.12 12.90 7.49
CA PRO A 27 -4.28 13.20 6.07
C PRO A 27 -2.95 13.50 5.38
N GLY A 28 -2.97 13.71 4.06
CA GLY A 28 -1.78 14.09 3.27
C GLY A 28 -1.05 12.91 2.60
N TRP A 29 -1.77 11.82 2.36
CA TRP A 29 -1.29 10.66 1.63
C TRP A 29 -1.57 10.78 0.13
N LYS A 30 -0.58 10.41 -0.67
CA LYS A 30 -0.79 9.87 -2.02
C LYS A 30 -0.58 8.36 -1.95
N VAL A 31 -1.45 7.57 -2.58
CA VAL A 31 -1.30 6.12 -2.69
C VAL A 31 -1.15 5.74 -4.16
N ILE A 32 -0.12 4.96 -4.49
CA ILE A 32 0.09 4.39 -5.82
C ILE A 32 -0.06 2.89 -5.69
N CYS A 33 -1.09 2.34 -6.33
CA CYS A 33 -1.23 0.89 -6.54
C CYS A 33 -0.71 0.56 -7.95
N VAL A 34 0.27 -0.33 -8.05
CA VAL A 34 1.01 -0.51 -9.32
C VAL A 34 0.34 -1.48 -10.30
N THR A 35 -0.61 -2.30 -9.85
CA THR A 35 -1.33 -3.29 -10.69
C THR A 35 -2.83 -2.98 -10.79
N ASN A 36 -3.53 -3.72 -11.67
CA ASN A 36 -4.99 -3.81 -11.74
C ASN A 36 -5.74 -2.50 -12.09
N GLY A 37 -5.08 -1.53 -12.72
CA GLY A 37 -5.72 -0.31 -13.21
C GLY A 37 -6.70 -0.53 -14.37
N ASP A 38 -6.58 -1.65 -15.07
CA ASP A 38 -7.49 -2.13 -16.11
C ASP A 38 -8.58 -3.08 -15.55
N HIS A 39 -8.35 -3.69 -14.39
CA HIS A 39 -9.32 -4.57 -13.75
C HIS A 39 -10.50 -3.77 -13.17
N ARG A 40 -11.62 -3.73 -13.91
CA ARG A 40 -12.82 -2.91 -13.60
C ARG A 40 -13.29 -2.97 -12.15
N VAL A 41 -13.44 -4.17 -11.57
CA VAL A 41 -13.93 -4.33 -10.18
C VAL A 41 -12.90 -3.84 -9.16
N ARG A 42 -11.69 -4.39 -9.17
CA ARG A 42 -10.62 -4.04 -8.23
C ARG A 42 -10.27 -2.55 -8.27
N ARG A 43 -10.18 -1.94 -9.46
CA ARG A 43 -9.98 -0.49 -9.61
C ARG A 43 -11.09 0.33 -8.96
N ARG A 44 -12.35 -0.05 -9.17
CA ARG A 44 -13.51 0.67 -8.61
C ARG A 44 -13.48 0.63 -7.08
N GLU A 45 -13.17 -0.52 -6.51
CA GLU A 45 -13.06 -0.70 -5.05
C GLU A 45 -11.90 0.13 -4.47
N PHE A 46 -10.72 0.09 -5.09
CA PHE A 46 -9.59 0.94 -4.71
C PHE A 46 -9.94 2.42 -4.70
N ILE A 47 -10.56 2.92 -5.78
CA ILE A 47 -10.97 4.32 -5.86
C ILE A 47 -11.95 4.67 -4.73
N LYS A 48 -12.90 3.76 -4.41
CA LYS A 48 -13.86 3.97 -3.33
C LYS A 48 -13.16 4.08 -1.97
N VAL A 49 -12.16 3.24 -1.72
CA VAL A 49 -11.34 3.25 -0.50
C VAL A 49 -10.51 4.52 -0.42
N MET A 50 -9.82 4.91 -1.49
CA MET A 50 -8.99 6.12 -1.51
C MET A 50 -9.82 7.39 -1.27
N LYS A 51 -11.01 7.48 -1.88
CA LYS A 51 -11.98 8.55 -1.61
C LYS A 51 -12.43 8.54 -0.16
N ARG A 52 -12.80 7.39 0.41
CA ARG A 52 -13.20 7.26 1.82
C ARG A 52 -12.08 7.65 2.78
N ALA A 53 -10.83 7.34 2.45
CA ALA A 53 -9.66 7.67 3.23
C ALA A 53 -9.19 9.13 3.06
N GLY A 54 -9.74 9.87 2.09
CA GLY A 54 -9.29 11.23 1.77
C GLY A 54 -7.85 11.29 1.23
N ALA A 55 -7.41 10.23 0.55
CA ALA A 55 -6.07 10.15 -0.04
C ALA A 55 -6.09 10.54 -1.52
N ALA A 56 -5.04 11.23 -1.98
CA ALA A 56 -4.75 11.29 -3.41
C ALA A 56 -4.32 9.90 -3.89
N TYR A 57 -4.56 9.56 -5.15
CA TYR A 57 -4.30 8.21 -5.61
C TYR A 57 -3.93 8.12 -7.09
N GLU A 58 -3.16 7.08 -7.41
CA GLU A 58 -3.00 6.53 -8.76
C GLU A 58 -3.14 5.01 -8.70
N ILE A 59 -3.68 4.44 -9.76
CA ILE A 59 -3.67 3.00 -10.00
C ILE A 59 -3.12 2.77 -11.40
N TRP A 60 -2.11 1.91 -11.52
CA TRP A 60 -1.45 1.57 -12.78
C TRP A 60 -1.82 0.15 -13.21
N SER A 61 -1.41 -0.25 -14.42
CA SER A 61 -1.79 -1.54 -15.01
C SER A 61 -0.56 -2.41 -15.29
N PHE A 62 0.42 -2.45 -14.39
CA PHE A 62 1.44 -3.50 -14.47
C PHE A 62 0.78 -4.87 -14.24
N PRO A 63 1.29 -5.95 -14.86
CA PRO A 63 0.71 -7.29 -14.68
C PRO A 63 0.67 -7.72 -13.22
N ASP A 64 -0.47 -8.26 -12.78
CA ASP A 64 -0.66 -8.90 -11.47
C ASP A 64 -0.32 -10.40 -11.59
N GLN A 65 0.66 -10.86 -10.82
CA GLN A 65 1.18 -12.23 -10.90
C GLN A 65 1.63 -12.75 -9.51
N TRP A 66 0.99 -13.82 -9.05
CA TRP A 66 1.28 -14.43 -7.73
C TRP A 66 2.74 -14.93 -7.58
N LYS A 67 3.28 -15.58 -8.61
CA LYS A 67 4.68 -16.06 -8.69
C LYS A 67 5.41 -15.33 -9.82
N GLY A 68 5.31 -14.01 -9.84
CA GLY A 68 5.89 -13.17 -10.88
C GLY A 68 6.78 -12.06 -10.34
N ASP A 69 7.26 -11.25 -11.27
CA ASP A 69 7.97 -10.00 -11.00
C ASP A 69 7.25 -8.89 -11.75
N PHE A 70 7.80 -7.68 -11.69
CA PHE A 70 7.43 -6.60 -12.59
C PHE A 70 8.45 -6.52 -13.72
N ASP A 71 8.10 -5.82 -14.80
CA ASP A 71 9.13 -5.13 -15.58
C ASP A 71 9.80 -4.10 -14.67
N ARG A 72 10.90 -4.53 -14.05
CA ARG A 72 11.62 -3.74 -13.05
C ARG A 72 12.14 -2.44 -13.64
N LYS A 73 12.53 -2.42 -14.91
CA LYS A 73 13.05 -1.22 -15.57
C LYS A 73 11.93 -0.20 -15.72
N ALA A 74 10.81 -0.59 -16.35
CA ALA A 74 9.67 0.29 -16.57
C ALA A 74 9.08 0.80 -15.25
N LEU A 75 8.89 -0.09 -14.27
CA LEU A 75 8.36 0.29 -12.96
C LEU A 75 9.29 1.25 -12.22
N LYS A 76 10.60 0.97 -12.22
CA LYS A 76 11.61 1.83 -11.59
C LYS A 76 11.67 3.21 -12.24
N GLU A 77 11.59 3.30 -13.56
CA GLU A 77 11.57 4.59 -14.27
C GLU A 77 10.33 5.42 -13.91
N LYS A 78 9.16 4.79 -13.87
CA LYS A 78 7.91 5.48 -13.51
C LYS A 78 7.93 5.97 -12.06
N LEU A 79 8.36 5.13 -11.12
CA LEU A 79 8.51 5.51 -9.71
C LEU A 79 9.58 6.59 -9.51
N LYS A 80 10.68 6.56 -10.27
CA LYS A 80 11.72 7.60 -10.20
C LYS A 80 11.17 8.96 -10.61
N LYS A 81 10.32 9.04 -11.64
CA LYS A 81 9.66 10.29 -12.05
C LYS A 81 8.75 10.84 -10.95
N GLU A 82 7.98 9.98 -10.31
CA GLU A 82 7.15 10.35 -9.15
C GLU A 82 7.99 10.90 -8.00
N LEU A 83 9.06 10.21 -7.64
CA LEU A 83 9.93 10.59 -6.51
C LEU A 83 10.77 11.85 -6.80
N ALA A 84 11.07 12.16 -8.06
CA ALA A 84 11.80 13.36 -8.45
C ALA A 84 10.95 14.63 -8.41
N SER A 85 9.64 14.51 -8.69
CA SER A 85 8.71 15.64 -8.73
C SER A 85 8.18 16.06 -7.35
N HIS A 86 8.42 15.23 -6.31
CA HIS A 86 7.82 15.41 -4.99
C HIS A 86 8.80 15.07 -3.86
N SER A 87 8.90 15.97 -2.88
CA SER A 87 9.64 15.71 -1.64
C SER A 87 8.71 15.13 -0.57
N TYR A 88 8.72 13.81 -0.44
CA TYR A 88 7.92 13.08 0.55
C TYR A 88 8.63 13.00 1.91
N LYS A 89 7.95 13.43 2.97
CA LYS A 89 8.43 13.32 4.37
C LYS A 89 8.32 11.89 4.91
N LYS A 90 7.50 11.05 4.29
CA LYS A 90 7.33 9.63 4.65
C LYS A 90 6.95 8.84 3.40
N ILE A 91 7.67 7.77 3.13
CA ILE A 91 7.35 6.83 2.05
C ILE A 91 7.11 5.47 2.69
N VAL A 92 6.04 4.79 2.31
CA VAL A 92 5.66 3.46 2.83
C VAL A 92 5.49 2.49 1.68
N THR A 93 6.00 1.27 1.84
CA THR A 93 5.80 0.17 0.88
C THR A 93 5.90 -1.20 1.58
N HIS A 94 5.87 -2.28 0.81
CA HIS A 94 6.05 -3.64 1.29
C HIS A 94 7.42 -3.87 1.93
N ASN A 95 7.50 -4.84 2.84
CA ASN A 95 8.75 -5.30 3.41
C ASN A 95 9.43 -6.37 2.53
N LYS A 96 10.70 -6.64 2.81
CA LYS A 96 11.52 -7.61 2.05
C LYS A 96 11.04 -9.07 2.14
N LYS A 97 10.10 -9.39 3.05
CA LYS A 97 9.47 -10.71 3.16
C LYS A 97 8.12 -10.78 2.43
N GLY A 98 7.64 -9.66 1.87
CA GLY A 98 6.38 -9.59 1.14
C GLY A 98 5.14 -9.82 2.00
N GLU A 99 5.19 -9.47 3.29
CA GLU A 99 4.14 -9.66 4.31
C GLU A 99 3.75 -11.12 4.55
N TYR A 100 3.13 -11.76 3.56
CA TYR A 100 2.74 -13.16 3.52
C TYR A 100 3.51 -13.96 2.44
N GLY A 101 4.62 -13.43 1.93
CA GLY A 101 5.51 -14.11 0.99
C GLY A 101 5.18 -13.87 -0.49
N HIS A 102 4.34 -12.89 -0.82
CA HIS A 102 4.00 -12.60 -2.21
C HIS A 102 5.23 -12.10 -2.99
N THR A 103 5.51 -12.71 -4.15
CA THR A 103 6.70 -12.40 -4.96
C THR A 103 6.71 -10.95 -5.43
N GLN A 104 5.59 -10.44 -5.94
CA GLN A 104 5.48 -9.02 -6.33
C GLN A 104 5.57 -8.03 -5.16
N HIS A 105 5.20 -8.39 -3.92
CA HIS A 105 5.46 -7.51 -2.76
C HIS A 105 6.97 -7.39 -2.51
N ILE A 106 7.69 -8.52 -2.62
CA ILE A 106 9.15 -8.56 -2.47
C ILE A 106 9.81 -7.75 -3.59
N ALA A 107 9.37 -7.91 -4.84
CA ALA A 107 9.90 -7.17 -5.99
C ALA A 107 9.70 -5.66 -5.83
N LEU A 108 8.48 -5.21 -5.49
CA LEU A 108 8.21 -3.79 -5.24
C LEU A 108 9.04 -3.26 -4.07
N SER A 109 9.18 -4.03 -2.99
CA SER A 109 10.06 -3.68 -1.86
C SER A 109 11.50 -3.45 -2.31
N GLN A 110 12.07 -4.38 -3.10
CA GLN A 110 13.43 -4.27 -3.64
C GLN A 110 13.61 -3.01 -4.50
N ILE A 111 12.68 -2.73 -5.41
CA ILE A 111 12.71 -1.54 -6.27
C ILE A 111 12.68 -0.27 -5.41
N MET A 112 11.75 -0.18 -4.46
CA MET A 112 11.61 0.99 -3.59
C MET A 112 12.83 1.20 -2.69
N HIS A 113 13.42 0.12 -2.15
CA HIS A 113 14.68 0.18 -1.41
C HIS A 113 15.85 0.70 -2.27
N SER A 114 15.87 0.38 -3.58
CA SER A 114 16.91 0.88 -4.48
C SER A 114 16.76 2.39 -4.75
N LEU A 115 15.53 2.88 -4.85
CA LEU A 115 15.19 4.25 -5.23
C LEU A 115 15.19 5.24 -4.07
N VAL A 116 14.67 4.84 -2.90
CA VAL A 116 14.41 5.76 -1.78
C VAL A 116 15.53 5.69 -0.76
N LYS A 117 16.28 6.79 -0.61
CA LYS A 117 17.45 6.86 0.28
C LYS A 117 17.16 7.34 1.70
N LYS A 118 16.04 8.04 1.92
CA LYS A 118 15.63 8.58 3.23
C LYS A 118 14.12 8.47 3.40
N ASN A 119 13.68 8.34 4.66
CA ASN A 119 12.26 8.32 5.06
C ASN A 119 11.45 7.13 4.54
N LEU A 120 12.12 6.06 4.11
CA LEU A 120 11.45 4.83 3.72
C LEU A 120 11.01 4.07 4.98
N HIS A 121 9.77 3.63 4.94
CA HIS A 121 9.16 2.76 5.93
C HIS A 121 8.57 1.56 5.20
N VAL A 122 8.52 0.43 5.88
CA VAL A 122 7.91 -0.79 5.35
C VAL A 122 6.80 -1.27 6.26
N PHE A 123 5.80 -1.93 5.68
CA PHE A 123 4.74 -2.60 6.44
C PHE A 123 5.33 -3.67 7.37
N LYS A 124 4.75 -3.81 8.55
CA LYS A 124 5.17 -4.80 9.52
C LYS A 124 3.99 -5.21 10.40
N LYS A 125 4.01 -6.45 10.88
CA LYS A 125 3.19 -6.89 12.01
C LYS A 125 3.81 -6.47 13.34
N GLY A 126 3.09 -5.61 14.07
CA GLY A 126 3.41 -5.15 15.41
C GLY A 126 3.16 -6.22 16.48
N LYS A 127 3.41 -5.83 17.74
CA LYS A 127 3.18 -6.68 18.92
C LYS A 127 1.86 -6.37 19.64
N LYS A 128 1.26 -5.21 19.35
CA LYS A 128 0.04 -4.72 20.00
C LYS A 128 -1.05 -4.51 18.95
N ILE A 129 -2.28 -4.81 19.32
CA ILE A 129 -3.46 -4.47 18.53
C ILE A 129 -3.59 -2.93 18.53
N MET A 130 -4.01 -2.36 17.39
CA MET A 130 -4.29 -0.93 17.31
C MET A 130 -5.50 -0.54 18.19
N PRO A 131 -5.65 0.75 18.57
CA PRO A 131 -6.81 1.18 19.34
C PRO A 131 -8.14 0.75 18.70
N LEU A 132 -9.08 0.23 19.49
CA LEU A 132 -10.33 -0.37 18.99
C LEU A 132 -11.15 0.59 18.12
N THR A 133 -11.19 1.87 18.48
CA THR A 133 -11.88 2.90 17.71
C THR A 133 -11.29 3.06 16.30
N LEU A 134 -9.98 2.92 16.17
CA LEU A 134 -9.31 2.95 14.87
C LEU A 134 -9.46 1.64 14.12
N LEU A 135 -9.39 0.50 14.82
CA LEU A 135 -9.63 -0.81 14.23
C LEU A 135 -11.01 -0.86 13.58
N LYS A 136 -12.05 -0.37 14.26
CA LYS A 136 -13.42 -0.29 13.71
C LYS A 136 -13.44 0.50 12.39
N LYS A 137 -12.87 1.71 12.38
CA LYS A 137 -12.77 2.52 11.15
C LYS A 137 -11.99 1.82 10.04
N LYS A 138 -10.94 1.08 10.38
CA LYS A 138 -10.16 0.28 9.42
C LYS A 138 -10.97 -0.87 8.85
N LEU A 139 -11.77 -1.55 9.66
CA LEU A 139 -12.68 -2.61 9.21
C LEU A 139 -13.77 -2.03 8.29
N ASP A 140 -14.35 -0.88 8.62
CA ASP A 140 -15.32 -0.18 7.75
C ASP A 140 -14.72 0.20 6.39
N LEU A 141 -13.43 0.56 6.38
CA LEU A 141 -12.68 0.84 5.16
C LEU A 141 -12.47 -0.44 4.33
N LEU A 142 -12.08 -1.55 4.97
CA LEU A 142 -11.87 -2.85 4.34
C LEU A 142 -13.16 -3.45 3.75
N MET A 143 -14.33 -3.16 4.34
CA MET A 143 -15.64 -3.56 3.79
C MET A 143 -15.94 -2.97 2.40
N LEU A 144 -15.17 -1.97 1.96
CA LEU A 144 -15.30 -1.41 0.61
C LEU A 144 -14.59 -2.24 -0.47
N TYR A 145 -13.90 -3.32 -0.09
CA TYR A 145 -13.35 -4.36 -0.97
C TYR A 145 -14.17 -5.67 -0.89
N PRO A 146 -15.44 -5.70 -1.34
CA PRO A 146 -16.23 -6.93 -1.29
C PRO A 146 -15.61 -8.06 -2.11
N SER A 147 -14.88 -7.76 -3.20
CA SER A 147 -14.18 -8.78 -3.98
C SER A 147 -13.03 -9.47 -3.25
N GLN A 148 -12.51 -8.87 -2.17
CA GLN A 148 -11.34 -9.37 -1.42
C GLN A 148 -11.70 -9.88 -0.02
N ARG A 149 -12.97 -10.20 0.24
CA ARG A 149 -13.43 -10.61 1.59
C ARG A 149 -12.67 -11.81 2.16
N SER A 150 -12.36 -12.80 1.34
CA SER A 150 -11.59 -14.00 1.75
C SER A 150 -10.14 -13.66 2.11
N ILE A 151 -9.49 -12.79 1.32
CA ILE A 151 -8.14 -12.29 1.57
C ILE A 151 -8.10 -11.50 2.89
N ILE A 152 -9.07 -10.61 3.09
CA ILE A 152 -9.19 -9.80 4.32
C ILE A 152 -9.38 -10.70 5.55
N GLU A 153 -10.20 -11.75 5.44
CA GLU A 153 -10.40 -12.73 6.51
C GLU A 153 -9.11 -13.48 6.84
N MET A 154 -8.38 -13.92 5.82
CA MET A 154 -7.11 -14.65 5.97
C MET A 154 -6.04 -13.81 6.69
N TYR A 155 -6.00 -12.51 6.44
CA TYR A 155 -4.97 -11.59 6.98
C TYR A 155 -5.45 -10.71 8.15
N LYS A 156 -6.45 -11.19 8.91
CA LYS A 156 -6.96 -10.51 10.12
C LYS A 156 -5.87 -10.12 11.12
N LYS A 157 -4.85 -10.97 11.31
CA LYS A 157 -3.77 -10.68 12.25
C LYS A 157 -2.92 -9.51 11.76
N GLU A 158 -2.68 -9.40 10.47
CA GLU A 158 -1.92 -8.33 9.84
C GLU A 158 -2.72 -7.02 9.93
N ILE A 159 -4.04 -7.10 9.76
CA ILE A 159 -4.97 -5.98 9.91
C ILE A 159 -4.94 -5.43 11.34
N MET A 160 -5.11 -6.29 12.35
CA MET A 160 -5.23 -5.90 13.76
C MET A 160 -3.93 -5.36 14.35
N TYR A 161 -2.81 -5.94 13.94
CA TYR A 161 -1.47 -5.63 14.46
C TYR A 161 -0.68 -4.75 13.48
N GLU A 162 -1.35 -3.91 12.69
CA GLU A 162 -0.66 -3.02 11.74
C GLU A 162 0.42 -2.17 12.42
N ALA A 163 1.63 -2.23 11.87
CA ALA A 163 2.73 -1.37 12.26
C ALA A 163 3.58 -1.00 11.04
N LEU A 164 4.46 -0.01 11.23
CA LEU A 164 5.48 0.34 10.26
C LEU A 164 6.87 0.23 10.89
N LYS A 165 7.86 -0.09 10.06
CA LYS A 165 9.29 -0.03 10.43
C LYS A 165 10.00 0.96 9.52
N LYS A 166 10.67 1.97 10.07
CA LYS A 166 11.59 2.83 9.32
C LYS A 166 12.84 2.03 8.92
N VAL A 167 13.31 2.19 7.69
CA VAL A 167 14.46 1.44 7.15
C VAL A 167 15.62 2.32 6.70
N ASN A 168 15.42 3.64 6.53
CA ASN A 168 16.46 4.65 6.35
C ASN A 168 15.96 6.05 6.76
#